data_AF-A0A1C6E9T9-F1
#
_entry.id   AF-A0A1C6E9T9-F1
#
_cell.length_a   1.000
_cell.length_b   1.000
_cell.length_c   1.000
_cell.angle_alpha   90.00
_cell.angle_beta   90.00
_cell.angle_gamma   90.00
#
_symmetry.space_group_name_H-M   'P 1'
#
loop_
_entity.id
_entity.type
_entity.pdbx_description
1 polymer ?
#
loop_
_entity_poly.entity_id
_entity_poly.type
_entity_poly.pdbx_seq_one_letter_code
_entity_poly.pdbx_strand_id
1 'polypeptide(L)'
;MSRYIDADNLINELSAACMPIYEKGITGILGDNSSIADIINEQPTADVQEVKRGTWENTNTPNQLRCNNCEIIHFIAQYPHGEINYCPNCGTRMDGVANG
;
A
#
# COMPACT_ATOMS: atom_id res chain seq x y z
N MET A 1 13.11 6.15 3.74
CA MET A 1 12.28 4.95 3.50
C MET A 1 11.09 5.04 4.44
N SER A 2 9.88 4.98 3.89
CA SER A 2 8.67 4.91 4.70
C SER A 2 8.60 3.54 5.37
N ARG A 3 8.32 3.50 6.67
CA ARG A 3 8.00 2.26 7.40
C ARG A 3 6.48 2.15 7.49
N TYR A 4 5.94 1.05 6.99
CA TYR A 4 4.53 0.74 7.11
C TYR A 4 4.31 -0.11 8.37
N ILE A 5 3.19 0.14 9.05
CA ILE A 5 2.79 -0.55 10.27
C ILE A 5 1.34 -1.01 10.07
N ASP A 6 1.05 -2.24 10.49
CA ASP A 6 -0.32 -2.73 10.55
C ASP A 6 -1.06 -2.02 11.70
N ALA A 7 -2.04 -1.18 11.33
CA ALA A 7 -2.78 -0.38 12.30
C ALA A 7 -3.65 -1.25 13.21
N ASP A 8 -4.26 -2.31 12.68
CA ASP A 8 -5.15 -3.17 13.46
C ASP A 8 -4.36 -3.99 14.47
N ASN A 9 -3.19 -4.51 14.08
CA ASN A 9 -2.31 -5.19 15.01
C ASN A 9 -1.82 -4.25 16.12
N LEU A 10 -1.37 -3.03 15.77
CA LEU A 10 -0.95 -2.03 16.75
C LEU A 10 -2.08 -1.67 17.72
N ILE A 11 -3.31 -1.47 17.25
CA ILE A 11 -4.47 -1.18 18.09
C ILE A 11 -4.76 -2.36 19.03
N ASN A 12 -4.65 -3.60 18.54
CA ASN A 12 -4.85 -4.79 19.37
C ASN A 12 -3.77 -4.90 20.46
N GLU A 13 -2.51 -4.64 20.16
CA GLU A 13 -1.42 -4.65 21.15
C GLU A 13 -1.59 -3.54 22.19
N LEU A 14 -1.92 -2.31 21.75
CA LEU A 14 -2.21 -1.20 22.65
C LEU A 14 -3.42 -1.51 23.55
N SER A 15 -4.45 -2.16 23.01
CA SER A 15 -5.65 -2.55 23.75
C SER A 15 -5.37 -3.70 24.72
N ALA A 16 -4.57 -4.69 24.32
CA ALA A 16 -4.16 -5.81 25.17
C ALA A 16 -3.24 -5.36 26.32
N ALA A 17 -2.38 -4.37 26.07
CA ALA A 17 -1.58 -3.73 27.11
C ALA A 17 -2.44 -2.92 28.10
N CYS A 18 -3.65 -2.52 27.71
CA CYS A 18 -4.56 -1.69 28.49
C CYS A 18 -5.74 -2.52 29.05
N MET A 19 -5.50 -3.34 30.08
CA MET A 19 -6.57 -4.01 30.85
C MET A 19 -7.43 -2.99 31.64
N PRO A 20 -8.72 -3.31 31.95
CA PRO A 20 -9.70 -2.34 32.43
C PRO A 20 -9.36 -1.84 33.84
N ILE A 21 -9.03 -0.55 33.92
CA ILE A 21 -9.29 0.41 35.01
C ILE A 21 -9.49 -0.21 36.40
N TYR A 22 -8.39 -0.55 37.07
CA TYR A 22 -8.27 -0.29 38.51
C TYR A 22 -6.92 0.40 38.71
N GLU A 23 -6.98 1.64 39.17
CA GLU A 23 -5.85 2.50 39.60
C GLU A 23 -4.50 2.28 38.90
N LYS A 24 -4.23 3.19 37.94
CA LYS A 24 -3.02 3.31 37.12
C LYS A 24 -3.04 2.38 35.92
N GLY A 25 -3.00 3.00 34.74
CA GLY A 25 -2.91 2.33 33.45
C GLY A 25 -1.73 1.37 33.37
N ILE A 26 -1.62 0.69 32.22
CA ILE A 26 -0.59 -0.28 31.82
C ILE A 26 0.50 -0.38 32.90
N THR A 27 0.54 -1.48 33.65
CA THR A 27 1.54 -1.64 34.71
C THR A 27 2.95 -1.48 34.12
N GLY A 28 3.52 -0.27 34.21
CA GLY A 28 4.82 0.09 33.66
C GLY A 28 4.83 1.13 32.53
N ILE A 29 3.72 1.41 31.84
CA ILE A 29 3.70 2.36 30.71
C ILE A 29 2.90 3.59 31.16
N LEU A 30 3.64 4.61 31.60
CA LEU A 30 3.09 5.95 31.82
C LEU A 30 2.47 6.38 30.48
N GLY A 31 1.27 6.95 30.46
CA GLY A 31 0.67 7.46 29.22
C GLY A 31 1.39 8.69 28.65
N ASP A 32 2.72 8.70 28.69
CA ASP A 32 3.62 9.70 28.13
C ASP A 32 4.04 9.33 26.71
N ASN A 33 4.54 10.32 25.96
CA ASN A 33 4.88 10.13 24.55
C ASN A 33 6.01 9.11 24.33
N SER A 34 6.89 8.92 25.32
CA SER A 34 8.00 7.94 25.27
C SER A 34 7.47 6.51 25.19
N SER A 35 6.57 6.19 26.10
CA SER A 35 5.91 4.91 26.25
C SER A 35 5.16 4.44 24.99
N ILE A 36 4.46 5.35 24.31
CA ILE A 36 3.74 5.05 23.07
C ILE A 36 4.71 4.89 21.90
N ALA A 37 5.79 5.70 21.88
CA ALA A 37 6.80 5.61 20.84
C ALA A 37 7.54 4.27 20.86
N ASP A 38 7.82 3.71 22.04
CA ASP A 38 8.48 2.41 22.17
C ASP A 38 7.64 1.30 21.53
N ILE A 39 6.33 1.24 21.81
CA ILE A 39 5.41 0.26 21.21
C ILE A 39 5.35 0.41 19.69
N ILE A 40 5.30 1.65 19.18
CA ILE A 40 5.31 1.93 17.74
C ILE A 40 6.62 1.45 17.11
N ASN A 41 7.76 1.62 17.79
CA ASN A 41 9.07 1.24 17.31
C ASN A 41 9.30 -0.28 17.34
N GLU A 42 8.65 -0.99 18.27
CA GLU A 42 8.67 -2.46 18.35
C GLU A 42 7.80 -3.13 17.29
N GLN A 43 6.86 -2.40 16.66
CA GLN A 43 6.04 -2.97 15.60
C GLN A 43 6.90 -3.48 14.43
N PRO A 44 6.65 -4.71 13.95
CA PRO A 44 7.28 -5.20 12.74
C PRO A 44 6.93 -4.28 11.56
N THR A 45 7.88 -4.12 10.64
CA THR A 45 7.57 -3.42 9.38
C THR A 45 6.60 -4.28 8.59
N ALA A 46 5.44 -3.72 8.26
CA ALA A 46 4.46 -4.40 7.43
C ALA A 46 5.06 -4.66 6.05
N ASP A 47 4.91 -5.90 5.57
CA ASP A 47 5.30 -6.29 4.21
C ASP A 47 4.23 -5.79 3.23
N VAL A 48 4.38 -4.52 2.84
CA VAL A 48 3.50 -3.89 1.86
C VAL A 48 4.29 -3.49 0.62
N GLN A 49 3.71 -3.79 -0.53
CA GLN A 49 4.18 -3.20 -1.78
C GLN A 49 3.42 -1.89 -2.01
N GLU A 50 4.19 -0.81 -2.15
CA GLU A 50 3.61 0.45 -2.61
C GLU A 50 2.93 0.25 -3.96
N VAL A 51 1.68 0.71 -4.06
CA VAL A 51 0.95 0.67 -5.34
C VAL A 51 1.64 1.63 -6.30
N LYS A 52 2.43 1.07 -7.23
CA LYS A 52 2.99 1.82 -8.35
C LYS A 52 1.84 2.33 -9.21
N ARG A 53 1.76 3.64 -9.38
CA ARG A 53 0.82 4.30 -10.30
C ARG A 53 1.52 4.59 -11.61
N GLY A 54 0.82 4.36 -12.71
CA GLY A 54 1.34 4.56 -14.06
C GLY A 54 0.26 5.00 -15.03
N THR A 55 0.67 5.20 -16.26
CA THR A 55 -0.20 5.60 -17.37
C THR A 55 0.04 4.69 -18.55
N TRP A 56 -1.01 4.45 -19.32
CA TRP A 56 -0.88 3.83 -20.63
C TRP A 56 -0.44 4.86 -21.65
N GLU A 57 0.55 4.51 -22.45
CA GLU A 57 1.00 5.30 -23.60
C GLU A 57 0.47 4.67 -24.89
N ASN A 58 -0.01 5.52 -25.80
CA ASN A 58 -0.43 5.07 -27.12
C ASN A 58 0.78 4.60 -27.93
N THR A 59 0.55 3.59 -28.77
CA THR A 59 1.54 3.16 -29.77
C THR A 59 1.05 3.53 -31.17
N ASN A 60 1.90 3.31 -32.18
CA ASN A 60 1.53 3.50 -33.59
C ASN A 60 0.58 2.40 -34.12
N THR A 61 0.28 1.38 -33.30
CA THR A 61 -0.60 0.27 -33.69
C THR A 61 -1.92 0.34 -32.90
N PRO A 62 -3.08 0.26 -33.57
CA PRO A 62 -4.37 0.25 -32.89
C PRO A 62 -4.46 -0.87 -31.85
N ASN A 63 -5.19 -0.59 -30.76
CA ASN A 63 -5.41 -1.54 -29.65
C ASN A 63 -4.12 -2.02 -28.96
N GLN A 64 -3.03 -1.26 -29.07
CA GLN A 64 -1.80 -1.50 -28.32
C GLN A 64 -1.49 -0.31 -27.43
N LEU A 65 -1.30 -0.59 -26.15
CA LEU A 65 -0.87 0.38 -25.16
C LEU A 65 0.43 -0.08 -24.50
N ARG A 66 1.34 0.86 -24.29
CA ARG A 66 2.60 0.63 -23.57
C ARG A 66 2.44 1.05 -22.11
N CYS A 67 2.92 0.23 -21.18
CA CYS A 67 3.01 0.63 -19.79
C CYS A 67 4.25 1.52 -19.58
N ASN A 68 4.08 2.74 -19.06
CA ASN A 68 5.20 3.67 -18.79
C ASN A 68 6.15 3.24 -17.65
N ASN A 69 5.80 2.20 -16.90
CA ASN A 69 6.62 1.72 -15.77
C ASN A 69 7.51 0.52 -16.17
N CYS A 70 7.04 -0.35 -17.06
CA CYS A 70 7.79 -1.55 -17.48
C CYS A 70 8.08 -1.62 -18.98
N GLU A 71 7.63 -0.62 -19.75
CA GLU A 71 7.82 -0.49 -21.21
C GLU A 71 7.22 -1.62 -22.07
N ILE A 72 6.53 -2.57 -21.46
CA ILE A 72 5.87 -3.66 -22.19
C ILE A 72 4.63 -3.13 -22.90
N ILE A 73 4.54 -3.48 -24.19
CA ILE A 73 3.39 -3.21 -25.04
C ILE A 73 2.39 -4.36 -24.88
N HIS A 74 1.15 -4.00 -24.55
CA HIS A 74 0.05 -4.93 -24.37
C HIS A 74 -1.00 -4.74 -25.45
N PHE A 75 -1.50 -5.84 -25.99
CA PHE A 75 -2.63 -5.83 -26.92
C PHE A 75 -3.95 -5.80 -26.14
N ILE A 76 -4.45 -4.59 -25.91
CA ILE A 76 -5.58 -4.35 -25.01
C ILE A 76 -6.91 -4.92 -25.51
N ALA A 77 -7.05 -5.18 -26.82
CA ALA A 77 -8.26 -5.79 -27.37
C ALA A 77 -8.48 -7.25 -26.93
N GLN A 78 -7.46 -7.92 -26.36
CA GLN A 78 -7.58 -9.27 -25.79
C GLN A 78 -7.90 -9.27 -24.29
N TYR A 79 -8.00 -8.09 -23.65
CA TYR A 79 -8.26 -8.04 -22.22
C TYR A 79 -9.71 -8.44 -21.93
N PRO A 80 -9.95 -9.37 -20.99
CA PRO A 80 -11.29 -9.64 -20.51
C PRO A 80 -11.92 -8.33 -20.02
N HIS A 81 -13.12 -8.01 -20.52
CA HIS A 81 -13.95 -6.89 -20.05
C HIS A 81 -13.38 -5.46 -20.22
N GLY A 82 -12.27 -5.27 -20.95
CA GLY A 82 -11.72 -3.92 -21.19
C GLY A 82 -11.10 -3.25 -19.95
N GLU A 83 -10.81 -4.02 -18.91
CA GLU A 83 -10.22 -3.49 -17.68
C GLU A 83 -8.72 -3.22 -17.86
N ILE A 84 -8.39 -2.00 -18.25
CA ILE A 84 -7.01 -1.50 -18.37
C ILE A 84 -6.51 -0.88 -17.06
N ASN A 85 -7.07 -1.25 -15.91
CA ASN A 85 -6.75 -0.63 -14.62
C ASN A 85 -5.39 -1.04 -14.05
N TYR A 86 -4.80 -2.13 -14.56
CA TYR A 86 -3.50 -2.63 -14.12
C TYR A 86 -2.68 -3.15 -15.30
N CYS A 87 -1.37 -2.95 -15.26
CA CYS A 87 -0.44 -3.61 -16.17
C CYS A 87 -0.26 -5.08 -15.73
N PRO A 88 -0.55 -6.09 -16.58
CA PRO A 88 -0.46 -7.49 -16.19
C PRO A 88 1.00 -7.98 -16.09
N ASN A 89 1.95 -7.26 -16.68
CA ASN A 89 3.37 -7.62 -16.57
C ASN A 89 3.98 -7.19 -15.23
N CYS A 90 3.61 -6.01 -14.71
CA CYS A 90 4.30 -5.43 -13.55
C CYS A 90 3.38 -5.01 -12.39
N GLY A 91 2.07 -5.23 -12.49
CA GLY A 91 1.09 -4.91 -11.45
C GLY A 91 0.86 -3.42 -11.21
N THR A 92 1.47 -2.53 -12.01
CA THR A 92 1.27 -1.07 -11.89
C THR A 92 -0.19 -0.73 -12.13
N ARG A 93 -0.79 0.01 -11.21
CA ARG A 93 -2.14 0.55 -11.34
C ARG A 93 -2.14 1.70 -12.33
N MET A 94 -2.99 1.63 -13.32
CA MET A 94 -3.04 2.56 -14.44
C MET A 94 -4.17 3.54 -14.18
N ASP A 95 -3.82 4.81 -13.97
CA ASP A 95 -4.79 5.86 -13.62
C ASP A 95 -5.46 6.49 -14.87
N GLY A 96 -5.09 6.01 -16.07
CA GLY A 96 -5.66 6.45 -17.34
C GLY A 96 -4.72 6.22 -18.52
N VAL A 97 -5.12 6.75 -19.67
CA VAL A 97 -4.30 6.82 -20.88
C VAL A 97 -3.72 8.24 -20.97
N ALA A 98 -2.41 8.36 -21.19
CA ALA A 98 -1.78 9.63 -21.45
C ALA A 98 -2.23 10.13 -22.84
N ASN A 99 -3.00 11.22 -22.87
CA ASN A 99 -3.37 11.88 -24.12
C ASN A 99 -2.16 12.66 -24.62
N GLY A 100 -1.59 12.23 -25.74
CA GLY A 100 -0.62 12.97 -26.55
C GLY A 100 -1.31 13.59 -27.76
#